data_AF-A0A2X1KCC0-F1
#
_entry.id   AF-A0A2X1KCC0-F1
#
_cell.length_a   1.000
_cell.length_b   1.000
_cell.length_c   1.000
_cell.angle_alpha   90.00
_cell.angle_beta   90.00
_cell.angle_gamma   90.00
#
_symmetry.space_group_name_H-M   'P 1'
#
loop_
_entity.id
_entity.type
_entity.pdbx_description
1 polymer ?
#
loop_
_entity_poly.entity_id
_entity_poly.type
_entity_poly.pdbx_seq_one_letter_code
_entity_poly.pdbx_strand_id
1 'polypeptide(L)'
;MFPVCELLGPGKQREAITVLGYLFYIGDRTKTDLPYVENTPGNHEWYQLRHQKAMNSEAVVRLAEASQDRYGFKDFKLKGRRVTWRARNRHCSCIEETLPGCADYR
;
A
#
# COMPACT_ATOMS: atom_id res chain seq x y z
N MET A 1 -29.37 10.04 15.53
CA MET A 1 -28.84 10.17 14.16
C MET A 1 -28.38 8.78 13.74
N PHE A 2 -28.98 8.19 12.71
CA PHE A 2 -28.60 6.84 12.23
C PHE A 2 -27.37 6.93 11.33
N PRO A 3 -26.45 5.94 11.38
CA PRO A 3 -25.34 5.89 10.46
C PRO A 3 -25.83 5.57 9.04
N VAL A 4 -25.17 6.13 8.02
CA VAL A 4 -25.58 6.03 6.61
C VAL A 4 -25.72 4.57 6.15
N CYS A 5 -24.93 3.65 6.71
CA CYS A 5 -25.02 2.23 6.38
C CYS A 5 -26.38 1.59 6.72
N GLU A 6 -27.13 2.14 7.67
CA GLU A 6 -28.48 1.64 8.02
C GLU A 6 -29.54 2.08 7.00
N LEU A 7 -29.24 3.11 6.20
CA LEU A 7 -30.14 3.63 5.18
C LEU A 7 -29.92 2.99 3.80
N LEU A 8 -28.90 2.12 3.66
CA LEU A 8 -28.50 1.50 2.40
C LEU A 8 -28.91 0.03 2.37
N GLY A 9 -29.82 -0.34 1.46
CA GLY A 9 -30.18 -1.74 1.19
C GLY A 9 -30.67 -2.48 2.45
N PRO A 10 -30.10 -3.65 2.82
CA PRO A 10 -30.49 -4.41 4.01
C PRO A 10 -29.96 -3.84 5.35
N GLY A 11 -29.53 -2.57 5.36
CA GLY A 11 -28.93 -1.94 6.54
C GLY A 11 -27.53 -2.45 6.84
N LYS A 12 -27.04 -2.19 8.06
CA LYS A 12 -25.67 -2.51 8.46
C LYS A 12 -25.40 -4.03 8.47
N GLN A 13 -24.42 -4.47 7.69
CA GLN A 13 -24.06 -5.89 7.55
C GLN A 13 -22.89 -6.34 8.44
N ARG A 14 -22.06 -5.41 8.92
CA ARG A 14 -20.87 -5.70 9.74
C ARG A 14 -20.44 -4.47 10.54
N GLU A 15 -19.72 -4.71 11.63
CA GLU A 15 -19.18 -3.68 12.50
C GLU A 15 -17.87 -3.06 11.98
N ALA A 16 -17.05 -3.86 11.28
CA ALA A 16 -15.77 -3.42 10.72
C ALA A 16 -15.63 -3.90 9.27
N ILE A 17 -14.93 -3.12 8.45
CA ILE A 17 -14.70 -3.39 7.03
C ILE A 17 -13.20 -3.66 6.84
N THR A 18 -12.86 -4.81 6.27
CA THR A 18 -11.48 -5.11 5.86
C THR A 18 -11.07 -4.19 4.72
N VAL A 19 -9.92 -3.55 4.87
CA VAL A 19 -9.32 -2.68 3.86
C VAL A 19 -7.96 -3.23 3.46
N LEU A 20 -7.59 -2.99 2.20
CA LEU A 20 -6.32 -3.42 1.65
C LEU A 20 -5.28 -2.29 1.66
N GLY A 21 -4.02 -2.67 1.78
CA GLY A 21 -2.86 -1.82 1.56
C GLY A 21 -2.62 -1.64 0.06
N TYR A 22 -2.85 -0.45 -0.46
CA TYR A 22 -2.66 -0.17 -1.87
C TYR A 22 -1.23 0.34 -2.13
N LEU A 23 -0.39 -0.51 -2.71
CA LEU A 23 1.02 -0.24 -2.98
C LEU A 23 1.22 0.35 -4.39
N PHE A 24 2.15 1.29 -4.48
CA PHE A 24 2.51 1.98 -5.72
C PHE A 24 4.02 2.01 -5.90
N TYR A 25 4.46 2.05 -7.16
CA TYR A 25 5.82 2.45 -7.49
C TYR A 25 5.95 3.96 -7.32
N ILE A 26 6.90 4.40 -6.50
CA ILE A 26 7.14 5.81 -6.21
C ILE A 26 8.31 6.27 -7.07
N GLY A 27 8.03 7.26 -7.92
CA GLY A 27 9.03 7.90 -8.77
C GLY A 27 10.03 8.72 -7.97
N ASP A 28 11.15 9.02 -8.61
CA ASP A 28 12.19 9.84 -8.00
C ASP A 28 11.79 11.32 -8.03
N ARG A 29 11.42 11.87 -6.87
CA ARG A 29 10.96 13.26 -6.76
C ARG A 29 12.02 14.29 -7.15
N THR A 30 13.31 13.97 -6.98
CA THR A 30 14.42 14.88 -7.29
C THR A 30 14.60 15.11 -8.79
N LYS A 31 13.90 14.34 -9.62
CA LYS A 31 13.89 14.48 -11.09
C LYS A 31 12.83 15.44 -11.61
N THR A 32 12.09 16.09 -10.71
CA THR A 32 11.02 17.01 -11.06
C THR A 32 11.12 18.25 -10.19
N ASP A 33 10.83 19.43 -10.73
CA ASP A 33 10.80 20.69 -9.99
C ASP A 33 9.46 20.92 -9.27
N LEU A 34 8.65 19.87 -9.13
CA LEU A 34 7.36 19.92 -8.46
C LEU A 34 7.53 19.85 -6.94
N PRO A 35 6.69 20.54 -6.16
CA PRO A 35 6.81 20.63 -4.70
C PRO A 35 6.32 19.35 -3.99
N TYR A 36 6.97 18.22 -4.27
CA TYR A 36 6.72 16.96 -3.55
C TYR A 36 7.25 17.05 -2.11
N VAL A 37 6.42 16.68 -1.15
CA VAL A 37 6.78 16.65 0.27
C VAL A 37 7.84 15.58 0.51
N GLU A 38 8.91 15.91 1.23
CA GLU A 38 10.00 14.96 1.46
C GLU A 38 9.70 13.96 2.57
N ASN A 39 9.04 14.40 3.65
CA ASN A 39 8.67 13.59 4.80
C ASN A 39 7.43 14.17 5.49
N THR A 40 6.66 13.33 6.18
CA THR A 40 5.56 13.79 7.04
C THR A 40 5.98 13.67 8.52
N PRO A 41 5.62 14.63 9.39
CA PRO A 41 5.85 14.50 10.82
C PRO A 41 5.19 13.23 11.36
N GLY A 42 5.97 12.41 12.06
CA GLY A 42 5.55 11.15 12.63
C GLY A 42 6.75 10.28 13.00
N ASN A 43 6.57 9.40 13.99
CA ASN A 43 7.65 8.55 14.51
C ASN A 43 7.79 7.21 13.78
N HIS A 44 6.88 6.91 12.85
CA HIS A 44 6.85 5.62 12.15
C HIS A 44 7.55 5.71 10.79
N GLU A 45 8.33 4.69 10.43
CA GLU A 45 9.13 4.64 9.19
C GLU A 45 8.29 4.85 7.92
N TRP A 46 7.06 4.33 7.92
CA TRP A 46 6.03 4.56 6.88
C TRP A 46 5.89 6.03 6.44
N TYR A 47 5.93 6.99 7.37
CA TYR A 47 5.74 8.41 7.04
C TYR A 47 6.90 9.01 6.25
N GLN A 48 8.05 8.35 6.27
CA GLN A 48 9.23 8.72 5.48
C GLN A 48 9.27 7.92 4.18
N LEU A 49 9.11 6.59 4.26
CA LEU A 49 9.21 5.69 3.11
C LEU A 49 8.19 6.01 2.02
N ARG A 50 6.97 6.43 2.38
CA ARG A 50 5.91 6.75 1.40
C ARG A 50 6.20 7.96 0.50
N HIS A 51 7.26 8.72 0.78
CA HIS A 51 7.73 9.84 -0.04
C HIS A 51 9.06 9.57 -0.75
N GLN A 52 9.68 8.42 -0.47
CA GLN A 52 10.93 8.00 -1.06
C GLN A 52 10.69 7.14 -2.31
N LYS A 53 11.67 7.16 -3.22
CA LYS A 53 11.63 6.40 -4.45
C LYS A 53 11.53 4.89 -4.17
N ALA A 54 10.54 4.24 -4.78
CA ALA A 54 10.31 2.81 -4.68
C ALA A 54 10.05 2.23 -6.08
N MET A 55 11.13 1.87 -6.77
CA MET A 55 11.11 1.39 -8.16
C MET A 55 11.65 -0.05 -8.32
N ASN A 56 12.09 -0.68 -7.23
CA ASN A 56 12.60 -2.06 -7.18
C ASN A 56 11.75 -2.92 -6.22
N SER A 57 11.94 -4.25 -6.24
CA SER A 57 11.23 -5.19 -5.37
C SER A 57 11.40 -4.86 -3.90
N GLU A 58 12.65 -4.68 -3.46
CA GLU A 58 13.02 -4.47 -2.07
C GLU A 58 12.31 -3.24 -1.48
N ALA A 59 12.31 -2.11 -2.18
CA ALA A 59 11.62 -0.91 -1.71
C ALA A 59 10.10 -1.10 -1.64
N VAL A 60 9.52 -1.87 -2.57
CA VAL A 60 8.08 -2.18 -2.53
C VAL A 60 7.73 -3.11 -1.36
N VAL A 61 8.57 -4.09 -1.07
CA VAL A 61 8.42 -4.96 0.12
C VAL A 61 8.53 -4.13 1.39
N ARG A 62 9.52 -3.24 1.48
CA ARG A 62 9.70 -2.36 2.65
C ARG A 62 8.52 -1.42 2.87
N LEU A 63 7.87 -0.95 1.79
CA LEU A 63 6.60 -0.22 1.89
C LEU A 63 5.47 -1.10 2.43
N ALA A 64 5.40 -2.36 1.99
CA ALA A 64 4.42 -3.32 2.48
C ALA A 64 4.61 -3.58 3.98
N GLU A 65 5.83 -3.87 4.43
CA GLU A 65 6.17 -4.08 5.84
C GLU A 65 5.84 -2.86 6.69
N ALA A 66 6.29 -1.68 6.29
CA ALA A 66 6.04 -0.45 7.05
C ALA A 66 4.54 -0.08 7.12
N SER A 67 3.75 -0.39 6.09
CA SER A 67 2.30 -0.17 6.12
C SER A 67 1.56 -1.27 6.88
N GLN A 68 2.07 -2.50 6.85
CA GLN A 68 1.55 -3.61 7.65
C GLN A 68 1.74 -3.33 9.14
N ASP A 69 2.94 -2.92 9.57
CA ASP A 69 3.24 -2.61 10.97
C ASP A 69 2.39 -1.42 11.47
N ARG A 70 2.24 -0.39 10.61
CA ARG A 70 1.50 0.82 10.98
C ARG A 70 -0.01 0.63 11.08
N TYR A 71 -0.61 -0.16 10.18
CA TYR A 71 -2.08 -0.22 9.99
C TYR A 71 -2.67 -1.62 10.15
N GLY A 72 -1.85 -2.67 10.23
CA GLY A 72 -2.30 -4.06 10.34
C GLY A 72 -2.92 -4.62 9.06
N PHE A 73 -2.49 -4.14 7.88
CA PHE A 73 -3.04 -4.63 6.61
C PHE A 73 -2.76 -6.13 6.44
N LYS A 74 -3.80 -6.85 6.03
CA LYS A 74 -3.75 -8.29 5.71
C LYS A 74 -3.89 -8.58 4.24
N ASP A 75 -4.08 -7.56 3.42
CA ASP A 75 -4.28 -7.69 1.98
C ASP A 75 -3.54 -6.55 1.30
N PHE A 76 -2.76 -6.85 0.26
CA PHE A 76 -2.01 -5.86 -0.51
C PHE A 76 -2.34 -5.93 -1.99
N LYS A 77 -2.48 -4.75 -2.61
CA LYS A 77 -2.64 -4.61 -4.06
C LYS A 77 -1.54 -3.74 -4.63
N LEU A 78 -0.76 -4.28 -5.59
CA LEU A 78 0.33 -3.56 -6.24
C LEU A 78 -0.06 -3.00 -7.62
N LYS A 79 -0.02 -1.67 -7.77
CA LYS A 79 -0.22 -1.03 -9.09
C LYS A 79 1.02 -1.16 -9.96
N GLY A 80 0.97 -1.97 -11.01
CA GLY A 80 2.14 -2.18 -11.87
C GLY A 80 1.90 -2.06 -13.36
N ARG A 81 1.43 -0.90 -13.84
CA ARG A 81 1.40 -0.59 -15.29
C ARG A 81 2.72 0.00 -15.81
N ARG A 82 3.64 0.40 -14.92
CA ARG A 82 4.88 1.12 -15.27
C ARG A 82 6.11 0.22 -15.44
N VAL A 83 6.03 -1.04 -14.99
CA VAL A 83 7.09 -2.06 -15.12
C VAL A 83 6.58 -3.27 -15.89
N THR A 84 7.48 -4.10 -16.42
CA THR A 84 7.08 -5.32 -17.15
C THR A 84 6.26 -6.24 -16.25
N TRP A 85 5.33 -7.00 -16.84
CA TRP A 85 4.53 -7.98 -16.11
C TRP A 85 5.40 -8.96 -15.29
N ARG A 86 6.52 -9.42 -15.86
CA ARG A 86 7.48 -10.30 -15.17
C ARG A 86 8.11 -9.64 -13.94
N ALA A 87 8.50 -8.36 -14.04
CA ALA A 87 9.04 -7.63 -12.90
C ALA A 87 7.98 -7.45 -11.80
N ARG A 88 6.76 -7.05 -12.19
CA ARG A 88 5.65 -6.91 -11.26
C ARG A 88 5.34 -8.20 -10.51
N ASN A 89 5.24 -9.32 -11.21
CA ASN A 89 4.93 -10.60 -10.58
C ASN A 89 6.03 -11.05 -9.62
N ARG A 90 7.30 -10.78 -9.96
CA ARG A 90 8.39 -10.98 -9.01
C ARG A 90 8.23 -10.15 -7.75
N HIS A 91 7.86 -8.88 -7.89
CA HIS A 91 7.64 -8.02 -6.71
C HIS A 91 6.46 -8.50 -5.86
N CYS A 92 5.37 -8.96 -6.48
CA CYS A 92 4.27 -9.59 -5.73
C CYS A 92 4.72 -10.88 -5.01
N SER A 93 5.53 -11.73 -5.66
CA SER A 93 6.11 -12.92 -5.03
C SER A 93 6.94 -12.55 -3.80
N CYS A 94 7.80 -11.54 -3.90
CA CYS A 94 8.62 -11.10 -2.78
C CYS A 94 7.77 -10.58 -1.61
N ILE A 95 6.65 -9.91 -1.88
CA ILE A 95 5.72 -9.47 -0.82
C ILE A 95 5.10 -10.70 -0.13
N GLU A 96 4.63 -11.68 -0.89
CA GLU A 96 4.01 -12.89 -0.32
C GLU A 96 5.01 -13.76 0.45
N GLU A 97 6.26 -13.85 -0.02
CA GLU A 97 7.35 -14.54 0.70
C GLU A 97 7.66 -13.87 2.04
N THR A 98 7.55 -12.55 2.11
CA THR A 98 7.87 -11.76 3.31
C THR A 98 6.68 -11.64 4.27
N LEU A 99 5.47 -11.53 3.71
CA LEU A 99 4.20 -11.37 4.41
C LEU A 99 3.21 -12.45 3.94
N PRO A 100 3.38 -13.71 4.40
CA PRO A 100 2.57 -14.83 3.93
C PRO A 100 1.10 -14.62 4.26
N GLY A 101 0.24 -14.87 3.27
CA GLY A 101 -1.21 -14.70 3.38
C GLY A 101 -1.69 -13.26 3.23
N CYS A 102 -0.82 -12.32 2.80
CA CYS A 102 -1.18 -10.91 2.62
C CYS A 102 -1.23 -10.41 1.17
N ALA A 103 -0.87 -11.18 0.15
CA ALA A 103 -1.00 -10.74 -1.25
C ALA A 103 -2.30 -11.26 -1.89
N ASP A 104 -3.21 -10.35 -2.26
CA ASP A 104 -4.35 -10.68 -3.13
C ASP A 104 -4.01 -10.34 -4.58
N TYR A 105 -3.97 -11.36 -5.44
CA TYR A 105 -3.52 -11.29 -6.83
C TYR A 105 -4.63 -10.88 -7.82
N ARG A 106 -5.67 -10.16 -7.38
CA ARG A 106 -6.78 -9.69 -8.23
C ARG A 106 -6.55 -8.33 -8.89
#